data_AF-A0AAE8KZB1-F1
#
_entry.id   AF-A0AAE8KZB1-F1
#
_cell.length_a   1.000
_cell.length_b   1.000
_cell.length_c   1.000
_cell.angle_alpha   90.00
_cell.angle_beta   90.00
_cell.angle_gamma   90.00
#
_symmetry.space_group_name_H-M   'P 1'
#
loop_
_entity.id
_entity.type
_entity.pdbx_description
1 polymer ?
#
loop_
_entity_poly.entity_id
_entity_poly.type
_entity_poly.pdbx_seq_one_letter_code
_entity_poly.pdbx_strand_id
1 'polypeptide(L)' 'MTIQAETLVQLTEALRERGLKLVSDVHFIRAPYRKNHRWICSVE' A
#
# COMPACT_ATOMS: atom_id res chain seq x y z
N MET A 1 -2.43 -0.46 -21.12
CA MET A 1 -1.74 0.60 -20.36
C MET A 1 -0.90 -0.06 -19.30
N THR A 2 0.41 0.17 -19.31
CA THR A 2 1.35 -0.52 -18.41
C THR A 2 1.99 0.52 -17.51
N ILE A 3 1.93 0.30 -16.19
CA ILE A 3 2.61 1.13 -15.20
C ILE A 3 3.73 0.27 -14.63
N GLN A 4 4.96 0.73 -14.75
CA GLN A 4 6.13 0.11 -14.14
C GLN A 4 6.31 0.74 -12.77
N ALA A 5 6.20 -0.05 -11.72
CA ALA A 5 6.41 0.38 -10.34
C ALA A 5 7.02 -0.78 -9.56
N GLU A 6 8.04 -0.49 -8.76
CA GLU A 6 8.72 -1.47 -7.91
C GLU A 6 8.09 -1.53 -6.51
N THR A 7 7.37 -0.48 -6.12
CA THR A 7 6.70 -0.38 -4.82
C THR A 7 5.25 0.06 -4.98
N LEU A 8 4.41 -0.31 -4.00
CA LEU A 8 3.02 0.16 -3.95
C LEU A 8 2.93 1.69 -3.89
N VAL A 9 3.89 2.35 -3.24
CA VAL A 9 3.97 3.82 -3.18
C VAL A 9 4.14 4.42 -4.58
N GLN A 10 5.13 3.93 -5.36
CA GLN A 10 5.36 4.39 -6.73
C GLN A 10 4.16 4.14 -7.65
N LEU A 11 3.48 3.00 -7.49
CA LEU A 11 2.26 2.71 -8.23
C LEU A 11 1.15 3.72 -7.90
N THR A 12 0.96 4.02 -6.61
CA THR A 12 -0.09 4.91 -6.13
C THR A 12 0.15 6.35 -6.61
N GLU A 13 1.40 6.80 -6.60
CA GLU A 13 1.81 8.11 -7.14
C GLU A 13 1.55 8.20 -8.65
N ALA A 14 1.98 7.19 -9.42
CA ALA A 14 1.77 7.14 -10.87
C ALA A 14 0.28 7.11 -11.25
N LEU A 15 -0.56 6.45 -10.44
CA LEU A 15 -2.01 6.44 -10.63
C LEU A 15 -2.62 7.81 -10.31
N ARG A 16 -2.15 8.49 -9.26
CA ARG A 16 -2.63 9.82 -8.88
C ARG A 16 -2.32 10.88 -9.93
N GLU A 17 -1.13 10.86 -10.52
CA GLU A 17 -0.75 11.77 -11.62
C GLU A 17 -1.65 11.62 -12.85
N ARG A 18 -2.25 10.44 -13.01
CA ARG A 18 -3.19 10.13 -14.09
C ARG A 18 -4.64 10.48 -13.75
N GLY A 19 -4.87 11.15 -12.63
CA GLY A 19 -6.18 11.61 -12.19
C GLY A 19 -7.04 10.53 -11.54
N LEU A 20 -6.49 9.36 -11.22
CA LEU A 20 -7.21 8.37 -10.42
C LEU A 20 -7.28 8.82 -8.96
N LYS A 21 -8.43 8.56 -8.34
CA LYS A 21 -8.69 8.88 -6.94
C LYS A 21 -8.29 7.68 -6.08
N LEU A 22 -7.50 7.93 -5.03
CA LEU A 22 -7.23 6.93 -4.00
C LEU A 22 -8.53 6.60 -3.27
N VAL A 23 -8.88 5.31 -3.23
CA VAL A 23 -10.10 4.82 -2.56
C VAL A 23 -9.78 4.31 -1.15
N SER A 24 -8.59 3.76 -0.97
CA SER A 24 -8.11 3.25 0.33
C SER A 24 -6.59 3.16 0.34
N ASP A 25 -5.96 3.46 1.46
CA ASP A 25 -4.54 3.23 1.68
C ASP A 25 -4.31 1.94 2.48
N VAL A 26 -3.33 1.14 2.06
CA VAL A 26 -3.10 -0.20 2.60
C VAL A 26 -1.73 -0.28 3.25
N HIS A 27 -1.73 -0.44 4.57
CA HIS A 27 -0.52 -0.50 5.38
C HIS A 27 -0.30 -1.92 5.92
N PHE A 28 0.85 -2.51 5.59
CA PHE A 28 1.28 -3.77 6.19
C PHE A 28 2.22 -3.49 7.36
N ILE A 29 1.70 -3.67 8.57
CA ILE A 29 2.43 -3.42 9.80
C ILE A 29 2.80 -4.78 10.41
N ARG A 30 4.07 -4.97 10.74
CA ARG A 30 4.47 -6.14 11.53
C ARG A 30 3.87 -6.00 12.92
N ALA A 31 3.04 -6.96 13.32
CA ALA A 31 2.46 -6.96 14.65
C ALA A 31 3.58 -6.94 15.70
N PRO A 32 3.36 -6.30 16.86
CA PRO A 32 4.32 -6.31 17.95
C PRO A 32 4.81 -7.73 18.24
N TYR A 33 6.08 -7.89 18.59
CA TYR A 33 6.75 -9.19 18.76
C TYR A 33 5.93 -10.21 19.57
N ARG A 34 5.20 -9.72 20.59
CA ARG A 34 4.31 -10.49 21.47
C ARG A 34 3.08 -11.11 20.76
N LYS A 35 2.86 -10.87 19.47
CA LYS A 35 1.77 -11.43 18.66
C LYS A 35 2.28 -12.37 17.55
N ASN A 36 3.21 -13.28 17.87
CA ASN A 36 3.70 -14.33 16.98
C ASN A 36 4.18 -13.83 15.59
N HIS A 37 4.78 -12.65 15.53
CA HIS A 37 5.26 -12.06 14.27
C HIS A 37 4.22 -11.98 13.15
N ARG A 38 2.92 -11.91 13.49
CA ARG A 38 1.86 -11.77 12.50
C ARG A 38 2.02 -10.46 11.74
N TRP A 39 1.54 -10.44 10.51
CA TRP A 39 1.36 -9.20 9.75
C TRP A 39 -0.07 -8.71 9.93
N ILE A 40 -0.23 -7.41 10.16
CA ILE A 40 -1.52 -6.74 10.22
C ILE A 40 -1.63 -5.89 8.96
N CYS A 41 -2.72 -6.09 8.23
CA CYS A 41 -3.10 -5.22 7.12
C CYS A 41 -4.11 -4.21 7.65
N SER A 42 -3.77 -2.92 7.62
CA SER A 42 -4.68 -1.82 7.90
C SER A 42 -5.14 -1.21 6.58
N VAL A 43 -6.43 -0.94 6.47
CA VAL A 43 -7.04 -0.28 5.31
C VAL A 43 -7.69 1.00 5.82
N GLU A 44 -7.20 2.15 5.35
CA GLU A 44 -7.67 3.50 5.72
C GLU A 44 -8.35 4.22 4.56
#